data_AF-A0A524NW21-F1
#
_entry.id   AF-A0A524NW21-F1
#
_cell.length_a   1.000
_cell.length_b   1.000
_cell.length_c   1.000
_cell.angle_alpha   90.00
_cell.angle_beta   90.00
_cell.angle_gamma   90.00
#
_symmetry.space_group_name_H-M   'P 1'
#
loop_
_entity.id
_entity.type
_entity.pdbx_description
1 polymer ?
#
loop_
_entity_poly.entity_id
_entity_poly.type
_entity_poly.pdbx_seq_one_letter_code
_entity_poly.pdbx_strand_id
1 'polypeptide(L)'
;MHFRIPIVLAFFVALAAAGCAAPFSVHQLAPREAQLALTGNVLTTGELSDFTKIVLRKHDLLSSFEHDPDTALATLRTATIANPRAEDELFALAELSYLHAENTATLHSQQAHYLAAALYGYALLFPGPDIEPLESIDPRARIAADIYNRALAEAFETKNRADVELAAGIYPLPFGQIEVAFDATSLDFGVGRFTDFMR
;
A
#
# COMPACT_ATOMS: atom_id res chain seq x y z
N MET A 1 -30.47 -16.16 55.92
CA MET A 1 -29.65 -15.19 55.15
C MET A 1 -28.22 -15.65 54.83
N HIS A 2 -27.82 -16.90 55.14
CA HIS A 2 -26.43 -17.37 54.94
C HIS A 2 -26.12 -18.02 53.58
N PHE A 3 -27.11 -18.35 52.75
CA PHE A 3 -26.89 -19.09 51.49
C PHE A 3 -26.56 -18.20 50.27
N ARG A 4 -26.78 -16.87 50.36
CA ARG A 4 -26.55 -15.93 49.24
C ARG A 4 -25.09 -15.46 49.14
N ILE A 5 -24.38 -15.43 50.27
CA ILE A 5 -22.98 -15.01 50.37
C ILE A 5 -22.02 -15.96 49.61
N PRO A 6 -22.12 -17.31 49.74
CA PRO A 6 -21.21 -18.20 49.01
C PRO A 6 -21.46 -18.17 47.49
N ILE A 7 -22.70 -17.92 47.05
CA ILE A 7 -23.06 -17.83 45.62
C ILE A 7 -22.48 -16.54 45.01
N VAL A 8 -22.59 -15.40 45.70
CA VAL A 8 -22.01 -14.13 45.24
C VAL A 8 -20.48 -14.20 45.22
N LEU A 9 -19.86 -14.83 46.22
CA LEU A 9 -18.42 -15.02 46.25
C LEU A 9 -17.94 -15.93 45.11
N ALA A 10 -18.63 -17.05 44.86
CA ALA A 10 -18.32 -17.94 43.74
C ALA A 10 -18.47 -17.26 42.38
N PHE A 11 -19.48 -16.39 42.22
CA PHE A 11 -19.69 -15.63 40.99
C PHE A 11 -18.57 -14.60 40.75
N PHE A 12 -18.15 -13.86 41.79
CA PHE A 12 -17.03 -12.92 41.68
C PHE A 12 -15.69 -13.64 41.40
N VAL A 13 -15.46 -14.81 42.00
CA VAL A 13 -14.27 -15.63 41.73
C VAL A 13 -14.28 -16.15 40.28
N ALA A 14 -15.44 -16.58 39.76
CA ALA A 14 -15.57 -17.00 38.38
C ALA A 14 -15.35 -15.84 37.38
N LEU A 15 -15.86 -14.64 37.69
CA LEU A 15 -15.68 -13.44 36.86
C LEU A 15 -14.21 -12.97 36.83
N ALA A 16 -13.52 -13.06 37.98
CA ALA A 16 -12.09 -12.75 38.07
C ALA A 16 -11.22 -13.78 37.32
N ALA A 17 -11.62 -15.06 37.31
CA ALA A 17 -10.90 -16.10 36.57
C ALA A 17 -11.06 -15.99 35.04
N ALA A 18 -12.20 -15.49 34.55
CA ALA A 18 -12.45 -15.29 33.12
C ALA A 18 -11.61 -14.14 32.51
N GLY A 19 -11.12 -13.20 33.32
CA GLY A 19 -10.28 -12.08 32.89
C GLY A 19 -8.80 -12.43 32.67
N CYS A 20 -8.35 -13.62 33.07
CA CYS A 20 -6.94 -14.04 32.96
C CYS A 20 -6.63 -14.87 31.69
N ALA A 21 -7.62 -15.12 30.83
CA ALA A 21 -7.36 -15.73 29.53
C ALA A 21 -6.89 -14.62 28.55
N ALA A 22 -5.62 -14.66 28.18
CA ALA A 22 -5.08 -13.80 27.14
C ALA A 22 -5.79 -14.10 25.81
N PRO A 23 -6.46 -13.12 25.16
CA PRO A 23 -7.20 -13.33 23.91
C PRO A 23 -6.29 -13.51 22.69
N PHE A 24 -4.99 -13.71 22.87
CA PHE A 24 -4.00 -13.84 21.82
C PHE A 24 -3.36 -15.23 21.87
N SER A 25 -3.45 -15.95 20.75
CA SER A 25 -2.75 -17.21 20.53
C SER A 25 -1.44 -16.91 19.79
N VAL A 26 -0.32 -17.41 20.31
CA VAL A 26 0.98 -17.33 19.64
C VAL A 26 1.27 -18.68 19.00
N HIS A 27 1.41 -18.69 17.68
CA HIS A 27 1.83 -19.87 16.93
C HIS A 27 3.27 -19.69 16.46
N GLN A 28 4.10 -20.72 16.64
CA GLN A 28 5.43 -20.72 16.05
C GLN A 28 5.32 -20.95 14.54
N LEU A 29 5.88 -20.04 13.76
CA LEU A 29 6.01 -20.19 12.31
C LEU A 29 7.34 -20.86 11.98
N ALA A 30 7.38 -21.64 10.90
CA ALA A 30 8.65 -22.11 10.38
C ALA A 30 9.49 -20.89 9.91
N PRO A 31 10.83 -20.92 10.04
CA PRO A 31 11.67 -19.77 9.67
C PRO A 31 11.44 -19.24 8.25
N ARG A 32 11.13 -20.12 7.30
CA ARG A 32 10.81 -19.75 5.92
C ARG A 32 9.46 -19.04 5.79
N GLU A 33 8.45 -19.50 6.53
CA GLU A 33 7.12 -18.88 6.54
C GLU A 33 7.19 -17.49 7.19
N ALA A 34 7.95 -17.37 8.28
CA ALA A 34 8.21 -16.07 8.90
C ALA A 34 8.91 -15.12 7.92
N GLN A 35 9.92 -15.59 7.18
CA GLN A 35 10.59 -14.77 6.17
C GLN A 35 9.65 -14.34 5.04
N LEU A 36 8.80 -15.26 4.54
CA LEU A 36 7.82 -14.94 3.51
C LEU A 36 6.80 -13.91 3.99
N ALA A 37 6.32 -14.01 5.23
CA ALA A 37 5.43 -13.02 5.82
C ALA A 37 6.10 -11.64 5.89
N LEU A 38 7.39 -11.58 6.24
CA LEU A 38 8.15 -10.33 6.32
C LEU A 38 8.44 -9.69 4.95
N THR A 39 8.59 -10.49 3.88
CA THR A 39 8.95 -9.98 2.55
C THR A 39 7.78 -9.90 1.57
N GLY A 40 6.65 -10.52 1.90
CA GLY A 40 5.45 -10.55 1.08
C GLY A 40 4.85 -9.15 0.93
N ASN A 41 4.44 -8.84 -0.30
CA ASN A 41 3.84 -7.58 -0.68
C ASN A 41 3.00 -7.77 -1.95
N VAL A 42 2.26 -6.74 -2.34
CA VAL A 42 1.30 -6.79 -3.44
C VAL A 42 1.90 -7.33 -4.75
N LEU A 43 3.17 -7.06 -5.04
CA LEU A 43 3.83 -7.49 -6.28
C LEU A 43 4.27 -8.95 -6.25
N THR A 44 4.51 -9.51 -5.07
CA THR A 44 5.08 -10.86 -4.92
C THR A 44 4.03 -11.91 -4.56
N THR A 45 3.05 -11.54 -3.75
CA THR A 45 1.99 -12.45 -3.26
C THR A 45 0.61 -12.10 -3.79
N GLY A 46 0.43 -10.90 -4.37
CA GLY A 46 -0.90 -10.37 -4.69
C GLY A 46 -1.67 -9.90 -3.44
N GLU A 47 -1.05 -9.98 -2.26
CA GLU A 47 -1.65 -9.56 -0.99
C GLU A 47 -0.89 -8.38 -0.39
N LEU A 48 -1.57 -7.56 0.40
CA LEU A 48 -0.96 -6.45 1.12
C LEU A 48 0.13 -6.94 2.07
N SER A 49 1.25 -6.22 2.09
CA SER A 49 2.32 -6.41 3.07
C SER A 49 1.83 -6.14 4.50
N ASP A 50 2.59 -6.65 5.48
CA ASP A 50 2.29 -6.40 6.89
C ASP A 50 2.42 -4.91 7.25
N PHE A 51 3.31 -4.15 6.60
CA PHE A 51 3.42 -2.70 6.77
C PHE A 51 2.09 -2.00 6.47
N THR A 52 1.49 -2.31 5.31
CA THR A 52 0.22 -1.71 4.89
C THR A 52 -0.95 -2.19 5.75
N LYS A 53 -0.97 -3.48 6.14
CA LYS A 53 -1.98 -4.01 7.06
C LYS A 53 -1.92 -3.33 8.43
N ILE A 54 -0.74 -2.98 8.93
CA ILE A 54 -0.58 -2.20 10.18
C ILE A 54 -1.19 -0.80 10.02
N VAL A 55 -0.92 -0.11 8.91
CA VAL A 55 -1.51 1.22 8.63
C VAL A 55 -3.02 1.14 8.55
N LEU A 56 -3.57 0.18 7.80
CA LEU A 56 -5.02 -0.02 7.72
C LEU A 56 -5.64 -0.25 9.09
N ARG A 57 -5.01 -1.02 9.98
CA ARG A 57 -5.51 -1.22 11.35
C ARG A 57 -5.43 0.06 12.20
N LYS A 58 -4.33 0.81 12.09
CA LYS A 58 -4.12 2.08 12.81
C LYS A 58 -5.21 3.11 12.48
N HIS A 59 -5.68 3.11 11.23
CA HIS A 59 -6.71 4.03 10.75
C HIS A 59 -8.13 3.42 10.75
N ASP A 60 -8.31 2.19 11.25
CA ASP A 60 -9.59 1.44 11.21
C ASP A 60 -10.17 1.27 9.78
N LEU A 61 -9.27 1.10 8.81
CA LEU A 61 -9.59 1.00 7.39
C LEU A 61 -9.48 -0.42 6.82
N LEU A 62 -9.08 -1.41 7.62
CA LEU A 62 -8.86 -2.78 7.11
C LEU A 62 -10.11 -3.36 6.46
N SER A 63 -11.24 -3.36 7.17
CA SER A 63 -12.51 -3.82 6.61
C SER A 63 -13.07 -2.83 5.58
N SER A 64 -12.87 -1.53 5.77
CA SER A 64 -13.33 -0.50 4.84
C SER A 64 -12.74 -0.70 3.44
N PHE A 65 -11.44 -0.98 3.34
CA PHE A 65 -10.77 -1.18 2.07
C PHE A 65 -11.29 -2.42 1.30
N GLU A 66 -11.69 -3.47 2.02
CA GLU A 66 -12.26 -4.68 1.41
C GLU A 66 -13.65 -4.44 0.78
N HIS A 67 -14.44 -3.54 1.37
CA HIS A 67 -15.83 -3.30 0.96
C HIS A 67 -16.00 -2.05 0.07
N ASP A 68 -15.23 -1.00 0.35
CA ASP A 68 -15.26 0.30 -0.32
C ASP A 68 -13.81 0.87 -0.41
N PRO A 69 -13.00 0.33 -1.33
CA PRO A 69 -11.59 0.72 -1.46
C PRO A 69 -11.41 2.20 -1.82
N ASP A 70 -12.31 2.78 -2.61
CA ASP A 70 -12.23 4.19 -2.99
C ASP A 70 -12.38 5.12 -1.77
N THR A 71 -13.38 4.87 -0.93
CA THR A 71 -13.58 5.65 0.31
C THR A 71 -12.43 5.43 1.29
N ALA A 72 -11.92 4.20 1.43
CA ALA A 72 -10.78 3.91 2.29
C ALA A 72 -9.51 4.65 1.82
N LEU A 73 -9.21 4.62 0.52
CA LEU A 73 -8.08 5.34 -0.09
C LEU A 73 -8.22 6.85 0.12
N ALA A 74 -9.41 7.42 -0.11
CA ALA A 74 -9.66 8.85 0.09
C ALA A 74 -9.50 9.27 1.57
N THR A 75 -9.95 8.42 2.49
CA THR A 75 -9.81 8.65 3.94
C THR A 75 -8.34 8.64 4.36
N LEU A 76 -7.59 7.60 3.97
CA LEU A 76 -6.17 7.49 4.29
C LEU A 76 -5.35 8.64 3.69
N ARG A 77 -5.64 9.02 2.44
CA ARG A 77 -5.02 10.18 1.78
C ARG A 77 -5.25 11.47 2.56
N THR A 78 -6.47 11.69 3.04
CA THR A 78 -6.80 12.88 3.82
C THR A 78 -5.99 12.94 5.12
N ALA A 79 -5.84 11.80 5.81
CA ALA A 79 -5.00 11.70 7.00
C ALA A 79 -3.51 11.92 6.69
N THR A 80 -3.04 11.43 5.54
CA THR A 80 -1.64 11.57 5.07
C THR A 80 -1.30 13.03 4.80
N ILE A 81 -2.14 13.76 4.07
CA ILE A 81 -1.89 15.17 3.71
C ILE A 81 -1.84 16.07 4.96
N ALA A 82 -2.59 15.73 6.01
CA ALA A 82 -2.58 16.47 7.26
C ALA A 82 -1.31 16.23 8.10
N ASN A 83 -0.47 15.26 7.74
CA ASN A 83 0.69 14.86 8.53
C ASN A 83 1.99 14.90 7.70
N PRO A 84 2.95 15.79 8.05
CA PRO A 84 4.23 15.86 7.34
C PRO A 84 5.15 14.64 7.54
N ARG A 85 4.83 13.74 8.48
CA ARG A 85 5.57 12.49 8.77
C ARG A 85 4.65 11.29 8.59
N ALA A 86 4.28 11.06 7.34
CA ALA A 86 3.30 10.06 6.93
C ALA A 86 3.94 9.01 6.01
N GLU A 87 5.19 8.63 6.28
CA GLU A 87 5.97 7.68 5.48
C GLU A 87 5.29 6.30 5.43
N ASP A 88 4.73 5.86 6.56
CA ASP A 88 3.93 4.65 6.68
C ASP A 88 2.67 4.74 5.80
N GLU A 89 1.94 5.85 5.88
CA GLU A 89 0.71 6.06 5.12
C GLU A 89 0.96 6.25 3.62
N LEU A 90 2.05 6.90 3.21
CA LEU A 90 2.48 7.01 1.82
C LEU A 90 2.82 5.63 1.24
N PHE A 91 3.55 4.81 1.99
CA PHE A 91 3.83 3.43 1.61
C PHE A 91 2.52 2.63 1.42
N ALA A 92 1.62 2.71 2.41
CA ALA A 92 0.33 2.04 2.34
C ALA A 92 -0.52 2.52 1.16
N LEU A 93 -0.58 3.83 0.90
CA LEU A 93 -1.30 4.38 -0.24
C LEU A 93 -0.74 3.89 -1.58
N ALA A 94 0.60 3.74 -1.70
CA ALA A 94 1.20 3.18 -2.90
C ALA A 94 0.77 1.72 -3.12
N GLU A 95 0.86 0.88 -2.07
CA GLU A 95 0.50 -0.54 -2.16
C GLU A 95 -1.01 -0.77 -2.36
N LEU A 96 -1.86 -0.04 -1.64
CA LEU A 96 -3.31 -0.11 -1.75
C LEU A 96 -3.80 0.36 -3.12
N SER A 97 -3.24 1.46 -3.65
CA SER A 97 -3.60 1.95 -4.97
C SER A 97 -3.21 0.96 -6.06
N TYR A 98 -2.04 0.30 -5.91
CA TYR A 98 -1.62 -0.77 -6.81
C TYR A 98 -2.61 -1.94 -6.78
N LEU A 99 -2.90 -2.47 -5.59
CA LEU A 99 -3.84 -3.60 -5.45
C LEU A 99 -5.24 -3.24 -5.97
N HIS A 100 -5.69 -2.02 -5.74
CA HIS A 100 -6.99 -1.59 -6.22
C HIS A 100 -7.03 -1.45 -7.75
N ALA A 101 -5.94 -1.00 -8.38
CA ALA A 101 -5.80 -0.99 -9.84
C ALA A 101 -5.91 -2.40 -10.45
N GLU A 102 -5.29 -3.42 -9.84
CA GLU A 102 -5.38 -4.82 -10.28
C GLU A 102 -6.82 -5.36 -10.23
N ASN A 103 -7.62 -4.89 -9.26
CA ASN A 103 -8.99 -5.36 -9.04
C ASN A 103 -10.05 -4.49 -9.75
N THR A 104 -9.64 -3.44 -10.45
CA THR A 104 -10.55 -2.51 -11.11
C THR A 104 -10.90 -2.97 -12.52
N ALA A 105 -12.20 -2.96 -12.86
CA ALA A 105 -12.67 -3.49 -14.13
C ALA A 105 -12.50 -2.56 -15.35
N THR A 106 -12.42 -1.24 -15.13
CA THR A 106 -12.35 -0.27 -16.23
C THR A 106 -10.91 0.21 -16.46
N LEU A 107 -10.47 0.25 -17.72
CA LEU A 107 -9.10 0.64 -18.08
C LEU A 107 -8.74 2.06 -17.60
N HIS A 108 -9.69 3.01 -17.68
CA HIS A 108 -9.46 4.38 -17.22
C HIS A 108 -9.23 4.47 -15.71
N SER A 109 -10.07 3.78 -14.92
CA SER A 109 -9.94 3.78 -13.47
C SER A 109 -8.68 3.00 -13.05
N GLN A 110 -8.39 1.88 -13.71
CA GLN A 110 -7.16 1.12 -13.52
C GLN A 110 -5.90 1.99 -13.75
N GLN A 111 -5.84 2.70 -14.88
CA GLN A 111 -4.75 3.65 -15.16
C GLN A 111 -4.62 4.73 -14.07
N ALA A 112 -5.74 5.32 -13.64
CA ALA A 112 -5.73 6.34 -12.60
C ALA A 112 -5.17 5.82 -11.26
N HIS A 113 -5.50 4.59 -10.86
CA HIS A 113 -4.98 3.99 -9.63
C HIS A 113 -3.52 3.54 -9.74
N TYR A 114 -3.06 3.05 -10.90
CA TYR A 114 -1.63 2.81 -11.12
C TYR A 114 -0.83 4.11 -11.07
N LEU A 115 -1.31 5.19 -11.68
CA LEU A 115 -0.66 6.51 -11.58
C LEU A 115 -0.65 7.03 -10.13
N ALA A 116 -1.72 6.80 -9.37
CA ALA A 116 -1.74 7.12 -7.95
C ALA A 116 -0.69 6.30 -7.17
N ALA A 117 -0.58 4.98 -7.44
CA ALA A 117 0.43 4.13 -6.83
C ALA A 117 1.85 4.62 -7.14
N ALA A 118 2.13 4.96 -8.40
CA ALA A 118 3.40 5.55 -8.81
C ALA A 118 3.68 6.89 -8.10
N LEU A 119 2.68 7.77 -8.03
CA LEU A 119 2.81 9.06 -7.34
C LEU A 119 3.17 8.89 -5.86
N TYR A 120 2.50 8.02 -5.13
CA TYR A 120 2.78 7.79 -3.70
C TYR A 120 4.12 7.09 -3.50
N GLY A 121 4.47 6.12 -4.34
CA GLY A 121 5.80 5.49 -4.34
C GLY A 121 6.90 6.53 -4.56
N TYR A 122 6.73 7.42 -5.53
CA TYR A 122 7.66 8.53 -5.78
C TYR A 122 7.76 9.47 -4.57
N ALA A 123 6.63 9.91 -4.01
CA ALA A 123 6.60 10.83 -2.88
C ALA A 123 7.29 10.27 -1.63
N LEU A 124 7.22 8.96 -1.42
CA LEU A 124 7.93 8.27 -0.34
C LEU A 124 9.44 8.18 -0.58
N LEU A 125 9.84 7.87 -1.80
CA LEU A 125 11.26 7.68 -2.16
C LEU A 125 12.03 8.99 -2.27
N PHE A 126 11.34 10.05 -2.70
CA PHE A 126 11.92 11.36 -2.98
C PHE A 126 11.15 12.44 -2.22
N PRO A 127 11.22 12.44 -0.88
CA PRO A 127 10.47 13.40 -0.09
C PRO A 127 11.07 14.81 -0.25
N GLY A 128 10.31 15.83 0.15
CA GLY A 128 10.74 17.23 0.08
C GLY A 128 12.00 17.51 0.91
N PRO A 129 12.67 18.65 0.70
CA PRO A 129 13.98 18.96 1.30
C PRO A 129 14.00 18.97 2.83
N ASP A 130 12.84 19.15 3.47
CA ASP A 130 12.69 19.22 4.93
C ASP A 130 12.29 17.88 5.57
N ILE A 131 12.19 16.80 4.78
CA ILE A 131 11.77 15.47 5.23
C ILE A 131 12.94 14.51 5.01
N GLU A 132 13.31 13.80 6.08
CA GLU A 132 14.36 12.78 6.00
C GLU A 132 13.88 11.60 5.11
N PRO A 133 14.66 11.17 4.11
CA PRO A 133 14.36 9.97 3.34
C PRO A 133 14.32 8.71 4.20
N LEU A 134 13.69 7.66 3.68
CA LEU A 134 13.80 6.32 4.29
C LEU A 134 15.26 5.91 4.40
N GLU A 135 15.60 5.22 5.49
CA GLU A 135 16.93 4.62 5.64
C GLU A 135 17.20 3.62 4.52
N SER A 136 18.45 3.52 4.08
CA SER A 136 18.85 2.65 2.96
C SER A 136 18.55 1.16 3.19
N ILE A 137 18.44 0.75 4.46
CA ILE A 137 18.13 -0.62 4.87
C ILE A 137 16.63 -0.84 5.13
N ASP A 138 15.80 0.21 5.06
CA ASP A 138 14.36 0.07 5.22
C ASP A 138 13.78 -0.75 4.06
N PRO A 139 13.16 -1.92 4.32
CA PRO A 139 12.63 -2.79 3.27
C PRO A 139 11.58 -2.09 2.40
N ARG A 140 10.86 -1.10 2.94
CA ARG A 140 9.84 -0.34 2.21
C ARG A 140 10.43 0.46 1.07
N ALA A 141 11.68 0.92 1.17
CA ALA A 141 12.32 1.66 0.09
C ALA A 141 12.43 0.81 -1.18
N ARG A 142 12.83 -0.46 -1.05
CA ARG A 142 12.89 -1.37 -2.21
C ARG A 142 11.50 -1.65 -2.77
N ILE A 143 10.54 -2.00 -1.90
CA ILE A 143 9.18 -2.33 -2.33
C ILE A 143 8.52 -1.13 -3.01
N ALA A 144 8.69 0.08 -2.47
CA ALA A 144 8.16 1.31 -3.06
C ALA A 144 8.77 1.61 -4.43
N ALA A 145 10.07 1.35 -4.63
CA ALA A 145 10.71 1.50 -5.94
C ALA A 145 10.16 0.50 -6.95
N ASP A 146 9.93 -0.74 -6.53
CA ASP A 146 9.36 -1.78 -7.40
C ASP A 146 7.89 -1.45 -7.74
N ILE A 147 7.10 -0.97 -6.77
CA ILE A 147 5.72 -0.50 -6.99
C ILE A 147 5.72 0.71 -7.93
N TYR A 148 6.57 1.70 -7.70
CA TYR A 148 6.70 2.88 -8.57
C TYR A 148 6.96 2.49 -10.03
N ASN A 149 7.98 1.65 -10.25
CA ASN A 149 8.38 1.23 -11.59
C ASN A 149 7.30 0.38 -12.27
N ARG A 150 6.75 -0.60 -11.56
CA ARG A 150 5.70 -1.48 -12.11
C ARG A 150 4.43 -0.69 -12.38
N ALA A 151 3.96 0.11 -11.44
CA ALA A 151 2.75 0.91 -11.62
C ALA A 151 2.88 1.90 -12.78
N LEU A 152 4.06 2.51 -12.98
CA LEU A 152 4.30 3.38 -14.13
C LEU A 152 4.21 2.58 -15.45
N ALA A 153 4.82 1.40 -15.53
CA ALA A 153 4.71 0.54 -16.70
C ALA A 153 3.25 0.13 -16.98
N GLU A 154 2.51 -0.30 -15.95
CA GLU A 154 1.11 -0.69 -16.06
C GLU A 154 0.20 0.49 -16.47
N ALA A 155 0.47 1.70 -15.97
CA ALA A 155 -0.30 2.89 -16.32
C ALA A 155 -0.16 3.29 -17.80
N PHE A 156 0.97 2.97 -18.43
CA PHE A 156 1.25 3.32 -19.83
C PHE A 156 1.26 2.10 -20.75
N GLU A 157 0.69 0.99 -20.29
CA GLU A 157 0.52 -0.21 -21.09
C GLU A 157 -0.38 0.07 -22.31
N THR A 158 0.08 -0.36 -23.48
CA THR A 158 -0.67 -0.26 -24.73
C THR A 158 -1.84 -1.24 -24.77
N LYS A 159 -2.82 -0.99 -25.66
CA LYS A 159 -4.04 -1.83 -25.75
C LYS A 159 -3.77 -3.31 -26.04
N ASN A 160 -2.62 -3.64 -26.66
CA ASN A 160 -2.23 -5.01 -26.97
C ASN A 160 -1.65 -5.75 -25.74
N ARG A 161 -1.43 -5.05 -24.62
CA ARG A 161 -0.82 -5.54 -23.38
C ARG A 161 0.60 -6.13 -23.52
N ALA A 162 1.35 -5.68 -24.51
CA ALA A 162 2.72 -6.13 -24.78
C ALA A 162 3.76 -5.03 -24.54
N ASP A 163 3.40 -3.79 -24.90
CA ASP A 163 4.34 -2.67 -24.98
C ASP A 163 3.91 -1.53 -24.06
N VAL A 164 4.87 -0.71 -23.63
CA VAL A 164 4.65 0.51 -22.85
C VAL A 164 4.86 1.75 -23.72
N GLU A 165 3.85 2.62 -23.83
CA GLU A 165 3.93 3.87 -24.58
C GLU A 165 3.89 5.06 -23.63
N LEU A 166 5.08 5.58 -23.29
CA LEU A 166 5.20 6.80 -22.48
C LEU A 166 4.77 8.01 -23.31
N ALA A 167 3.71 8.66 -22.86
CA ALA A 167 3.21 9.88 -23.49
C ALA A 167 3.14 11.02 -22.48
N ALA A 168 3.61 12.19 -22.90
CA ALA A 168 3.36 13.41 -22.15
C ALA A 168 1.86 13.75 -22.21
N GLY A 169 1.31 14.25 -21.12
CA GLY A 169 -0.11 14.59 -21.08
C GLY A 169 -0.64 14.85 -19.67
N ILE A 170 -1.92 15.17 -19.62
CA ILE A 170 -2.67 15.31 -18.36
C ILE A 170 -3.50 14.05 -18.19
N TYR A 171 -3.25 13.33 -17.10
CA TYR A 171 -3.91 12.07 -16.79
C TYR A 171 -4.78 12.21 -15.54
N PRO A 172 -5.95 11.56 -15.49
CA PRO A 172 -6.79 11.57 -14.30
C PRO A 172 -6.12 10.80 -13.16
N LEU A 173 -6.35 11.27 -11.95
CA LEU A 173 -6.11 10.56 -10.70
C LEU A 173 -7.47 10.39 -9.98
N PRO A 174 -7.60 9.43 -9.05
CA PRO A 174 -8.82 9.26 -8.27
C PRO A 174 -9.23 10.52 -7.47
N PHE A 175 -8.30 11.45 -7.28
CA PHE A 175 -8.47 12.68 -6.50
C PHE A 175 -8.06 13.95 -7.25
N GLY A 176 -7.96 13.91 -8.59
CA GLY A 176 -7.56 15.06 -9.39
C GLY A 176 -6.95 14.67 -10.73
N GLN A 177 -5.83 15.31 -11.07
CA GLN A 177 -5.09 15.04 -12.30
C GLN A 177 -3.59 15.22 -12.06
N ILE A 178 -2.79 14.54 -12.87
CA ILE A 178 -1.33 14.69 -12.90
C ILE A 178 -0.89 15.07 -14.30
N GLU A 179 0.02 16.03 -14.38
CA GLU A 179 0.73 16.35 -15.62
C GLU A 179 2.00 15.49 -15.68
N VAL A 180 2.12 14.69 -16.73
CA VAL A 180 3.31 13.91 -17.02
C VAL A 180 4.05 14.62 -18.15
N ALA A 181 5.25 15.10 -17.84
CA ALA A 181 6.17 15.60 -18.83
C ALA A 181 7.09 14.46 -19.29
N PHE A 182 7.31 14.38 -20.60
CA PHE A 182 8.22 13.40 -21.19
C PHE A 182 9.07 14.06 -22.25
N ASP A 183 10.39 14.04 -22.04
CA ASP A 183 11.36 14.50 -23.03
C ASP A 183 11.81 13.31 -23.88
N ALA A 184 11.35 13.25 -25.12
CA ALA A 184 11.70 12.17 -26.03
C ALA A 184 13.20 12.12 -26.40
N THR A 185 13.99 13.16 -26.09
CA THR A 185 15.45 13.12 -26.24
C THR A 185 16.13 12.30 -25.14
N SER A 186 15.45 12.06 -24.02
CA SER A 186 15.92 11.15 -22.96
C SER A 186 16.03 9.68 -23.42
N LEU A 187 15.43 9.36 -24.56
CA LEU A 187 15.53 8.03 -25.18
C LEU A 187 16.83 7.82 -25.95
N ASP A 188 17.58 8.88 -26.22
CA ASP A 188 18.85 8.76 -26.95
C ASP A 188 19.94 8.22 -26.03
N PHE A 189 20.55 7.10 -26.40
CA PHE A 189 21.59 6.42 -25.63
C PHE A 189 22.82 6.14 -26.49
N GLY A 190 23.87 6.94 -26.29
CA GLY A 190 25.07 6.88 -27.12
C GLY A 190 24.74 7.22 -28.58
N VAL A 191 24.95 6.26 -29.49
CA VAL A 191 24.59 6.38 -30.91
C VAL A 191 23.24 5.75 -31.26
N GLY A 192 22.57 5.15 -30.28
CA GLY A 192 21.28 4.48 -30.44
C GLY A 192 20.14 5.23 -29.76
N ARG A 193 18.93 4.71 -29.90
CA ARG A 193 17.73 5.24 -29.27
C ARG A 193 16.87 4.10 -28.74
N PHE A 194 16.36 4.23 -27.52
CA PHE A 194 15.34 3.34 -26.99
C PHE A 194 14.04 3.57 -27.77
N THR A 195 13.57 2.51 -28.42
CA THR A 195 12.42 2.56 -29.34
C THR A 195 11.28 1.64 -28.92
N ASP A 196 11.55 0.72 -28.00
CA ASP A 196 10.59 -0.28 -27.55
C ASP A 196 10.79 -0.55 -26.05
N PHE A 197 9.68 -0.65 -25.33
CA PHE A 197 9.62 -0.85 -23.89
C PHE A 197 8.68 -2.02 -23.59
N MET A 198 9.28 -3.14 -23.23
CA MET A 198 8.54 -4.36 -22.88
C MET A 198 8.02 -4.30 -21.45
N ARG A 199 6.84 -4.87 -21.22
CA ARG A 199 6.22 -5.06 -19.90
C ARG A 199 6.93 -6.12 -19.03
#